data_AF-A0AA39GZG6-F1
#
_entry.id   AF-A0AA39GZG6-F1
#
_cell.length_a   1.000
_cell.length_b   1.000
_cell.length_c   1.000
_cell.angle_alpha   90.00
_cell.angle_beta   90.00
_cell.angle_gamma   90.00
#
_symmetry.space_group_name_H-M   'P 1'
#
loop_
_entity.id
_entity.type
_entity.pdbx_description
1 polymer ?
#
loop_
_entity_poly.entity_id
_entity_poly.type
_entity_poly.pdbx_seq_one_letter_code
_entity_poly.pdbx_strand_id
1 'polypeptide(L)'
;MLSRMRSEEKARKKRQIPDKWRNYECTGKRLSSARFVAFKTPLDKTYFEDNPEEAGPSSEWFTVENCLRRLHAEGVTLGMVIDLTSSDKYYKSSEFEKHDIEHVKIKCRGHVGDKEKDRFQKVVNRFLRHNESNEKVIGVHCAHGLNRTGYMICLYLMECNGMKPADAVAEFEAARGHTIELGRQQLLGFR
;
A
#
# COMPACT_ATOMS: atom_id res chain seq x y z
N MET A 1 -46.45 18.51 -26.50
CA MET A 1 -45.69 19.61 -25.87
C MET A 1 -45.48 19.23 -24.41
N LEU A 2 -44.23 18.94 -24.04
CA LEU A 2 -43.66 18.96 -22.67
C LEU A 2 -44.37 18.13 -21.58
N SER A 3 -43.84 16.94 -21.30
CA SER A 3 -43.74 16.46 -19.91
C SER A 3 -42.28 16.15 -19.63
N ARG A 4 -41.75 16.91 -18.66
CA ARG A 4 -40.34 17.16 -18.41
C ARG A 4 -39.64 15.94 -17.85
N MET A 5 -38.54 15.56 -18.50
CA MET A 5 -37.38 14.97 -17.86
C MET A 5 -36.94 15.86 -16.69
N ARG A 6 -36.91 15.34 -15.48
CA ARG A 6 -36.00 15.75 -14.41
C ARG A 6 -35.65 14.52 -13.58
N SER A 7 -34.64 13.76 -14.04
CA SER A 7 -33.85 12.98 -13.09
C SER A 7 -33.11 13.98 -12.22
N GLU A 8 -33.42 14.01 -10.92
CA GLU A 8 -32.65 14.79 -9.96
C GLU A 8 -31.21 14.27 -9.98
N GLU A 9 -30.32 15.06 -10.57
CA GLU A 9 -28.89 14.79 -10.60
C GLU A 9 -28.36 15.00 -9.17
N LYS A 10 -28.38 13.93 -8.37
CA LYS A 10 -27.85 13.96 -7.00
C LYS A 10 -26.40 14.44 -7.05
N ALA A 11 -26.13 15.60 -6.44
CA ALA A 11 -24.79 16.15 -6.33
C ALA A 11 -23.81 15.08 -5.82
N ARG A 12 -22.71 14.88 -6.56
CA ARG A 12 -21.68 13.89 -6.22
C ARG A 12 -21.10 14.23 -4.85
N LYS A 13 -21.17 13.29 -3.90
CA LYS A 13 -20.55 13.46 -2.57
C LYS A 13 -19.03 13.65 -2.72
N LYS A 14 -18.50 14.77 -2.21
CA LYS A 14 -17.07 15.09 -2.15
C LYS A 14 -16.31 13.97 -1.46
N ARG A 15 -15.25 13.44 -2.11
CA ARG A 15 -14.34 12.47 -1.48
C ARG A 15 -13.53 13.18 -0.40
N GLN A 16 -13.16 12.44 0.62
CA GLN A 16 -12.35 12.93 1.73
C GLN A 16 -11.06 12.13 1.80
N ILE A 17 -9.95 12.84 1.95
CA ILE A 17 -8.64 12.23 2.17
C ILE A 17 -8.71 11.43 3.47
N PRO A 18 -8.13 10.21 3.54
CA PRO A 18 -8.22 9.41 4.76
C PRO A 18 -7.58 10.14 5.95
N ASP A 19 -8.18 9.97 7.13
CA ASP A 19 -7.68 10.57 8.36
C ASP A 19 -6.19 10.27 8.58
N LYS A 20 -5.42 11.29 9.01
CA LYS A 20 -3.97 11.26 9.22
C LYS A 20 -3.12 10.80 8.04
N TRP A 21 -3.67 10.60 6.84
CA TRP A 21 -2.93 10.10 5.68
C TRP A 21 -1.75 11.01 5.28
N ARG A 22 -1.86 12.31 5.54
CA ARG A 22 -0.81 13.29 5.30
C ARG A 22 0.34 13.23 6.31
N ASN A 23 0.12 12.65 7.48
CA ASN A 23 1.12 12.57 8.56
C ASN A 23 2.21 11.54 8.27
N TYR A 24 2.02 10.69 7.25
CA TYR A 24 2.97 9.64 6.90
C TYR A 24 3.62 9.92 5.56
N GLU A 25 4.91 9.58 5.49
CA GLU A 25 5.68 9.63 4.26
C GLU A 25 5.01 8.80 3.17
N CYS A 26 5.11 9.28 1.94
CA CYS A 26 4.43 8.68 0.79
C CYS A 26 4.96 7.26 0.53
N THR A 27 6.27 7.13 0.44
CA THR A 27 7.00 5.89 0.18
C THR A 27 8.01 5.65 1.29
N GLY A 28 8.28 4.38 1.59
CA GLY A 28 9.50 3.96 2.26
C GLY A 28 10.53 3.49 1.24
N LYS A 29 11.68 3.03 1.73
CA LYS A 29 12.77 2.44 0.94
C LYS A 29 12.54 0.94 0.74
N ARG A 30 13.23 0.35 -0.25
CA ARG A 30 13.33 -1.10 -0.40
C ARG A 30 14.00 -1.69 0.85
N LEU A 31 13.45 -2.77 1.40
CA LEU A 31 14.07 -3.53 2.48
C LEU A 31 15.39 -4.14 2.00
N SER A 32 16.41 -4.20 2.86
CA SER A 32 17.72 -4.73 2.50
C SER A 32 17.72 -6.26 2.47
N SER A 33 16.91 -6.90 3.32
CA SER A 33 16.82 -8.36 3.42
C SER A 33 15.80 -9.01 2.50
N ALA A 34 14.92 -8.22 1.86
CA ALA A 34 13.82 -8.74 1.06
C ALA A 34 13.35 -7.79 -0.05
N ARG A 35 12.68 -8.34 -1.07
CA ARG A 35 12.14 -7.59 -2.22
C ARG A 35 10.79 -6.91 -1.90
N PHE A 36 10.76 -6.14 -0.83
CA PHE A 36 9.60 -5.36 -0.41
C PHE A 36 9.87 -3.86 -0.40
N VAL A 37 8.85 -3.08 -0.72
CA VAL A 37 8.77 -1.65 -0.40
C VAL A 37 7.38 -1.35 0.15
N ALA A 38 7.33 -0.57 1.24
CA ALA A 38 6.09 -0.14 1.86
C ALA A 38 5.77 1.30 1.48
N PHE A 39 4.50 1.60 1.21
CA PHE A 39 4.02 2.96 0.95
C PHE A 39 2.59 3.15 1.47
N LYS A 40 2.14 4.39 1.65
CA LYS A 40 0.72 4.65 1.99
C LYS A 40 -0.17 4.42 0.78
N THR A 41 -1.50 4.35 0.93
CA THR A 41 -2.35 4.17 -0.26
C THR A 41 -2.21 5.38 -1.18
N PRO A 42 -1.91 5.21 -2.48
CA PRO A 42 -2.13 6.27 -3.45
C PRO A 42 -3.62 6.61 -3.49
N LEU A 43 -3.94 7.83 -3.92
CA LEU A 43 -5.32 8.28 -4.09
C LEU A 43 -5.56 8.68 -5.54
N ASP A 44 -6.75 8.39 -6.05
CA ASP A 44 -7.24 8.90 -7.32
C ASP A 44 -7.23 10.43 -7.31
N LYS A 45 -6.94 11.05 -8.45
CA LYS A 45 -6.86 12.52 -8.58
C LYS A 45 -8.10 13.23 -8.05
N THR A 46 -9.27 12.59 -8.13
CA THR A 46 -10.52 13.15 -7.63
C THR A 46 -10.52 13.40 -6.12
N TYR A 47 -9.70 12.70 -5.32
CA TYR A 47 -9.53 13.03 -3.90
C TYR A 47 -8.85 14.38 -3.69
N PHE A 48 -7.92 14.76 -4.56
CA PHE A 48 -7.21 16.03 -4.46
C PHE A 48 -8.03 17.16 -5.09
N GLU A 49 -8.65 16.90 -6.25
CA GLU A 49 -9.60 17.84 -6.88
C GLU A 49 -10.79 18.15 -5.95
N ASP A 50 -11.27 17.16 -5.20
CA ASP A 50 -12.32 17.34 -4.22
C ASP A 50 -11.83 18.17 -3.02
N ASN A 51 -10.54 18.16 -2.65
CA ASN A 51 -10.00 18.86 -1.46
C ASN A 51 -8.87 19.85 -1.85
N PRO A 52 -9.14 20.88 -2.67
CA PRO A 52 -8.12 21.76 -3.24
C PRO A 52 -7.35 22.55 -2.18
N GLU A 53 -7.99 22.92 -1.08
CA GLU A 53 -7.39 23.58 0.08
C GLU A 53 -6.27 22.75 0.74
N GLU A 54 -6.33 21.42 0.63
CA GLU A 54 -5.32 20.51 1.16
C GLU A 54 -4.39 19.95 0.08
N ALA A 55 -4.82 19.98 -1.18
CA ALA A 55 -4.22 19.21 -2.26
C ALA A 55 -2.77 19.62 -2.59
N GLY A 56 -2.47 20.92 -2.50
CA GLY A 56 -1.22 21.46 -3.06
C GLY A 56 -1.17 21.31 -4.59
N PRO A 57 -0.01 21.55 -5.23
CA PRO A 57 0.13 21.40 -6.67
C PRO A 57 0.00 19.93 -7.11
N SER A 58 -0.49 19.70 -8.32
CA SER A 58 -0.75 18.34 -8.84
C SER A 58 0.51 17.47 -8.95
N SER A 59 1.68 18.08 -9.05
CA SER A 59 2.98 17.41 -8.98
C SER A 59 3.26 16.74 -7.63
N GLU A 60 2.63 17.22 -6.55
CA GLU A 60 2.81 16.71 -5.19
C GLU A 60 1.75 15.66 -4.80
N TRP A 61 0.64 15.57 -5.54
CA TRP A 61 -0.43 14.62 -5.26
C TRP A 61 0.09 13.19 -5.24
N PHE A 62 -0.21 12.40 -4.21
CA PHE A 62 0.23 11.00 -4.18
C PHE A 62 -0.75 10.09 -4.93
N THR A 63 -0.76 10.21 -6.25
CA THR A 63 -1.46 9.31 -7.18
C THR A 63 -0.62 8.06 -7.47
N VAL A 64 -1.21 7.05 -8.13
CA VAL A 64 -0.44 5.86 -8.57
C VAL A 64 0.73 6.27 -9.46
N GLU A 65 0.51 7.15 -10.43
CA GLU A 65 1.55 7.71 -11.31
C GLU A 65 2.70 8.34 -10.51
N ASN A 66 2.38 9.22 -9.55
CA ASN A 66 3.39 9.90 -8.74
C ASN A 66 4.08 8.92 -7.76
N CYS A 67 3.40 7.86 -7.31
CA CYS A 67 4.00 6.77 -6.54
C CYS A 67 5.05 6.03 -7.36
N LEU A 68 4.70 5.58 -8.57
CA LEU A 68 5.62 4.89 -9.48
C LEU A 68 6.82 5.75 -9.83
N ARG A 69 6.60 7.05 -10.12
CA ARG A 69 7.70 7.98 -10.40
C ARG A 69 8.69 8.10 -9.24
N ARG A 70 8.19 8.22 -8.00
CA ARG A 70 9.02 8.32 -6.80
C ARG A 70 9.83 7.05 -6.57
N LEU A 71 9.18 5.88 -6.65
CA LEU A 71 9.86 4.59 -6.50
C LEU A 71 10.92 4.37 -7.59
N HIS A 72 10.61 4.70 -8.84
CA HIS A 72 11.58 4.60 -9.94
C HIS A 72 12.79 5.54 -9.75
N ALA A 73 12.57 6.75 -9.24
CA ALA A 73 13.66 7.68 -8.90
C ALA A 73 14.59 7.14 -7.79
N GLU A 74 14.08 6.24 -6.94
CA GLU A 74 14.87 5.52 -5.93
C GLU A 74 15.43 4.17 -6.45
N GLY A 75 15.34 3.90 -7.76
CA GLY A 75 15.81 2.66 -8.37
C GLY A 75 14.92 1.44 -8.10
N VAL A 76 13.69 1.65 -7.65
CA VAL A 76 12.72 0.58 -7.37
C VAL A 76 11.78 0.40 -8.55
N THR A 77 11.86 -0.76 -9.20
CA THR A 77 10.90 -1.19 -10.22
C THR A 77 9.89 -2.16 -9.60
N LEU A 78 8.61 -1.80 -9.54
CA LEU A 78 7.58 -2.70 -9.03
C LEU A 78 7.25 -3.79 -10.04
N GLY A 79 6.96 -4.99 -9.55
CA GLY A 79 6.34 -6.06 -10.34
C GLY A 79 4.96 -6.48 -9.85
N MET A 80 4.66 -6.22 -8.57
CA MET A 80 3.37 -6.51 -7.98
C MET A 80 3.09 -5.51 -6.85
N VAL A 81 1.82 -5.20 -6.64
CA VAL A 81 1.32 -4.46 -5.47
C VAL A 81 0.32 -5.32 -4.70
N ILE A 82 0.54 -5.43 -3.39
CA ILE A 82 -0.41 -6.03 -2.46
C ILE A 82 -1.13 -4.91 -1.71
N ASP A 83 -2.43 -4.77 -1.98
CA ASP A 83 -3.32 -3.79 -1.35
C ASP A 83 -4.05 -4.43 -0.15
N LEU A 84 -3.72 -3.96 1.04
CA LEU A 84 -4.26 -4.41 2.33
C LEU A 84 -5.44 -3.58 2.84
N THR A 85 -5.92 -2.61 2.05
CA THR A 85 -7.07 -1.78 2.44
C THR A 85 -8.37 -2.58 2.38
N SER A 86 -9.34 -2.27 3.23
CA SER A 86 -10.65 -2.92 3.19
C SER A 86 -11.59 -2.35 2.12
N SER A 87 -11.23 -1.22 1.51
CA SER A 87 -12.05 -0.47 0.57
C SER A 87 -11.41 -0.40 -0.80
N ASP A 88 -12.22 -0.39 -1.86
CA ASP A 88 -11.76 -0.30 -3.26
C ASP A 88 -11.90 1.13 -3.81
N LYS A 89 -12.12 2.12 -2.92
CA LYS A 89 -12.46 3.50 -3.30
C LYS A 89 -11.26 4.38 -3.64
N TYR A 90 -10.06 4.02 -3.19
CA TYR A 90 -8.91 4.92 -3.21
C TYR A 90 -8.35 5.12 -4.61
N TYR A 91 -8.23 4.05 -5.39
CA TYR A 91 -7.77 4.07 -6.77
C TYR A 91 -8.27 2.79 -7.47
N LYS A 92 -8.21 2.72 -8.80
CA LYS A 92 -8.54 1.52 -9.57
C LYS A 92 -7.29 0.65 -9.78
N SER A 93 -7.40 -0.67 -9.66
CA SER A 93 -6.26 -1.58 -9.89
C SER A 93 -5.62 -1.41 -11.27
N SER A 94 -6.43 -1.05 -12.27
CA SER A 94 -6.00 -0.72 -13.63
C SER A 94 -4.91 0.35 -13.72
N GLU A 95 -4.81 1.23 -12.71
CA GLU A 95 -3.74 2.24 -12.65
C GLU A 95 -2.36 1.65 -12.43
N PHE A 96 -2.25 0.47 -11.81
CA PHE A 96 -0.99 -0.30 -11.74
C PHE A 96 -0.85 -1.24 -12.94
N GLU A 97 -1.93 -1.93 -13.32
CA GLU A 97 -1.92 -2.94 -14.39
C GLU A 97 -1.48 -2.36 -15.74
N LYS A 98 -1.80 -1.09 -16.02
CA LYS A 98 -1.35 -0.37 -17.23
C LYS A 98 0.18 -0.21 -17.34
N HIS A 99 0.92 -0.47 -16.26
CA HIS A 99 2.39 -0.46 -16.21
C HIS A 99 2.98 -1.87 -16.03
N ASP A 100 2.23 -2.92 -16.36
CA ASP A 100 2.63 -4.32 -16.18
C ASP A 100 2.98 -4.69 -14.72
N ILE A 101 2.26 -4.06 -13.77
CA ILE A 101 2.38 -4.33 -12.34
C ILE A 101 1.12 -5.09 -11.89
N GLU A 102 1.30 -6.32 -11.42
CA GLU A 102 0.19 -7.13 -10.91
C GLU A 102 -0.43 -6.47 -9.67
N HIS A 103 -1.76 -6.33 -9.62
CA HIS A 103 -2.47 -5.85 -8.43
C HIS A 103 -3.14 -7.01 -7.69
N VAL A 104 -2.83 -7.16 -6.40
CA VAL A 104 -3.42 -8.19 -5.54
C VAL A 104 -4.09 -7.56 -4.33
N LYS A 105 -5.41 -7.68 -4.26
CA LYS A 105 -6.20 -7.21 -3.12
C LYS A 105 -6.33 -8.27 -2.02
N ILE A 106 -5.84 -7.99 -0.81
CA ILE A 106 -6.06 -8.79 0.41
C ILE A 106 -6.78 -7.92 1.45
N LYS A 107 -8.10 -8.02 1.52
CA LYS A 107 -8.94 -7.12 2.33
C LYS A 107 -8.79 -7.39 3.83
N CYS A 108 -8.00 -6.57 4.54
CA CYS A 108 -7.86 -6.65 6.00
C CYS A 108 -8.89 -5.74 6.71
N ARG A 109 -9.93 -6.33 7.33
CA ARG A 109 -10.95 -5.64 8.12
C ARG A 109 -10.58 -5.65 9.61
N GLY A 110 -9.89 -4.59 10.06
CA GLY A 110 -9.36 -4.54 11.43
C GLY A 110 -8.05 -5.31 11.54
N HIS A 111 -8.02 -6.32 12.41
CA HIS A 111 -6.85 -7.18 12.61
C HIS A 111 -6.58 -8.10 11.40
N VAL A 112 -5.33 -8.51 11.23
CA VAL A 112 -4.91 -9.46 10.19
C VAL A 112 -5.17 -10.88 10.71
N GLY A 113 -6.06 -11.62 10.05
CA GLY A 113 -6.36 -13.01 10.37
C GLY A 113 -5.48 -14.00 9.60
N ASP A 114 -5.57 -15.28 9.98
CA ASP A 114 -4.70 -16.32 9.41
C ASP A 114 -4.93 -16.54 7.91
N LYS A 115 -6.18 -16.40 7.45
CA LYS A 115 -6.50 -16.43 6.02
C LYS A 115 -5.77 -15.34 5.22
N GLU A 116 -5.67 -14.13 5.77
CA GLU A 116 -4.95 -13.04 5.11
C GLU A 116 -3.45 -13.33 5.08
N LYS A 117 -2.88 -13.82 6.19
CA LYS A 117 -1.45 -14.20 6.28
C LYS A 117 -1.08 -15.29 5.28
N ASP A 118 -1.85 -16.38 5.25
CA ASP A 118 -1.65 -17.49 4.31
C ASP A 118 -1.70 -17.02 2.85
N ARG A 119 -2.66 -16.13 2.54
CA ARG A 119 -2.81 -15.59 1.19
C ARG A 119 -1.63 -14.69 0.84
N PHE A 120 -1.17 -13.87 1.77
CA PHE A 120 -0.01 -13.00 1.56
C PHE A 120 1.24 -13.83 1.28
N GLN A 121 1.53 -14.83 2.12
CA GLN A 121 2.67 -15.73 1.91
C GLN A 121 2.60 -16.44 0.56
N LYS A 122 1.44 -17.01 0.19
CA LYS A 122 1.25 -17.68 -1.12
C LYS A 122 1.51 -16.74 -2.30
N VAL A 123 0.99 -15.52 -2.23
CA VAL A 123 1.13 -14.50 -3.28
C VAL A 123 2.58 -14.04 -3.40
N VAL A 124 3.25 -13.78 -2.28
CA VAL A 124 4.67 -13.38 -2.25
C VAL A 124 5.55 -14.50 -2.81
N ASN A 125 5.40 -15.73 -2.33
CA ASN A 125 6.19 -16.88 -2.80
C ASN A 125 5.98 -17.16 -4.28
N ARG A 126 4.74 -17.00 -4.78
CA ARG A 126 4.45 -17.09 -6.22
C ARG A 126 5.19 -15.99 -6.97
N PHE A 127 5.09 -14.74 -6.54
CA PHE A 127 5.76 -13.62 -7.21
C PHE A 127 7.27 -13.84 -7.28
N LEU A 128 7.91 -14.19 -6.15
CA LEU A 128 9.35 -14.39 -6.09
C LEU A 128 9.80 -15.49 -7.05
N ARG A 129 9.12 -16.64 -7.08
CA ARG A 129 9.42 -17.74 -8.02
C ARG A 129 9.30 -17.35 -9.50
N HIS A 130 8.28 -16.57 -9.86
CA HIS A 130 8.11 -16.12 -11.26
C HIS A 130 9.05 -14.98 -11.65
N ASN A 131 9.75 -14.37 -10.68
CA ASN A 131 10.62 -13.21 -10.89
C ASN A 131 12.05 -13.49 -10.40
N GLU A 132 12.47 -14.76 -10.37
CA GLU A 132 13.85 -15.16 -10.03
C GLU A 132 14.89 -14.58 -10.99
N SER A 133 14.51 -14.35 -12.25
CA SER A 133 15.38 -13.83 -13.30
C SER A 133 15.45 -12.29 -13.37
N ASN A 134 14.81 -11.57 -12.45
CA ASN A 134 14.79 -10.10 -12.44
C ASN A 134 14.81 -9.54 -11.01
N GLU A 135 14.92 -8.22 -10.87
CA GLU A 135 14.99 -7.52 -9.57
C GLU A 135 13.69 -6.75 -9.20
N LYS A 136 12.56 -7.05 -9.85
CA LYS A 136 11.27 -6.39 -9.55
C LYS A 136 10.86 -6.53 -8.07
N VAL A 137 10.28 -5.49 -7.51
CA VAL A 137 9.95 -5.40 -6.08
C VAL A 137 8.44 -5.56 -5.85
N ILE A 138 8.07 -6.12 -4.70
CA ILE A 138 6.69 -6.18 -4.23
C ILE A 138 6.39 -4.90 -3.45
N GLY A 139 5.46 -4.09 -3.96
CA GLY A 139 4.88 -2.99 -3.23
C GLY A 139 3.81 -3.48 -2.26
N VAL A 140 3.81 -3.03 -1.01
CA VAL A 140 2.77 -3.36 -0.05
C VAL A 140 2.23 -2.09 0.59
N HIS A 141 0.92 -1.92 0.60
CA HIS A 141 0.31 -0.78 1.28
C HIS A 141 -0.96 -1.15 2.03
N CYS A 142 -1.25 -0.35 3.05
CA CYS A 142 -2.59 -0.23 3.63
C CYS A 142 -3.03 1.23 3.44
N ALA A 143 -3.84 1.80 4.35
CA ALA A 143 -4.19 3.22 4.23
C ALA A 143 -2.96 4.11 4.43
N HIS A 144 -2.20 3.87 5.49
CA HIS A 144 -1.00 4.64 5.86
C HIS A 144 0.31 3.96 5.51
N GLY A 145 0.26 2.70 5.07
CA GLY A 145 1.46 1.91 4.75
C GLY A 145 2.29 1.55 5.98
N LEU A 146 1.68 1.53 7.18
CA LEU A 146 2.41 1.39 8.44
C LEU A 146 1.98 0.12 9.19
N ASN A 147 0.85 0.15 9.89
CA ASN A 147 0.50 -0.91 10.85
C ASN A 147 0.23 -2.29 10.19
N ARG A 148 -0.81 -2.39 9.35
CA ARG A 148 -1.13 -3.67 8.66
C ARG A 148 -0.02 -4.09 7.68
N THR A 149 0.63 -3.11 7.05
CA THR A 149 1.73 -3.33 6.11
C THR A 149 2.94 -3.92 6.82
N GLY A 150 3.39 -3.27 7.90
CA GLY A 150 4.51 -3.71 8.72
C GLY A 150 4.22 -5.05 9.36
N TYR A 151 3.03 -5.25 9.91
CA TYR A 151 2.65 -6.55 10.47
C TYR A 151 2.79 -7.69 9.46
N MET A 152 2.28 -7.52 8.24
CA MET A 152 2.35 -8.56 7.19
C MET A 152 3.77 -8.80 6.70
N ILE A 153 4.55 -7.74 6.49
CA ILE A 153 5.94 -7.84 6.04
C ILE A 153 6.80 -8.49 7.14
N CYS A 154 6.77 -7.96 8.37
CA CYS A 154 7.54 -8.50 9.49
C CYS A 154 7.20 -9.98 9.73
N LEU A 155 5.92 -10.35 9.70
CA LEU A 155 5.52 -11.74 9.88
C LEU A 155 6.07 -12.66 8.79
N TYR A 156 6.02 -12.22 7.52
CA TYR A 156 6.63 -12.94 6.43
C TYR A 156 8.15 -13.09 6.61
N LEU A 157 8.86 -12.03 7.02
CA LEU A 157 10.31 -12.10 7.28
C LEU A 157 10.65 -13.09 8.41
N MET A 158 9.82 -13.14 9.46
CA MET A 158 10.01 -14.11 10.54
C MET A 158 9.75 -15.54 10.07
N GLU A 159 8.59 -15.80 9.48
CA GLU A 159 8.14 -17.16 9.15
C GLU A 159 8.83 -17.74 7.92
N CYS A 160 9.19 -16.92 6.93
CA CYS A 160 9.75 -17.39 5.66
C CYS A 160 11.24 -17.13 5.50
N ASN A 161 11.78 -16.07 6.12
CA ASN A 161 13.20 -15.73 6.04
C ASN A 161 13.97 -16.07 7.33
N GLY A 162 13.29 -16.57 8.37
CA GLY A 162 13.90 -16.94 9.65
C GLY A 162 14.46 -15.74 10.43
N MET A 163 14.00 -14.53 10.13
CA MET A 163 14.47 -13.31 10.78
C MET A 163 13.95 -13.25 12.21
N LYS A 164 14.78 -12.78 13.15
CA LYS A 164 14.31 -12.56 14.53
C LYS A 164 13.27 -11.44 14.56
N PRO A 165 12.29 -11.49 15.46
CA PRO A 165 11.23 -10.49 15.52
C PRO A 165 11.72 -9.05 15.67
N ALA A 166 12.71 -8.82 16.54
CA ALA A 166 13.30 -7.50 16.75
C ALA A 166 13.96 -6.95 15.48
N ASP A 167 14.68 -7.80 14.74
CA ASP A 167 15.37 -7.43 13.51
C ASP A 167 14.36 -7.11 12.39
N ALA A 168 13.30 -7.93 12.26
CA ALA A 168 12.25 -7.70 11.26
C ALA A 168 11.48 -6.40 11.51
N VAL A 169 11.18 -6.07 12.77
CA VAL A 169 10.54 -4.80 13.15
C VAL A 169 11.49 -3.64 12.88
N ALA A 170 12.75 -3.74 13.32
CA ALA A 170 13.74 -2.68 13.15
C ALA A 170 14.00 -2.37 11.68
N GLU A 171 14.16 -3.40 10.84
CA GLU A 171 14.36 -3.22 9.40
C GLU A 171 13.15 -2.55 8.74
N PHE A 172 11.93 -3.02 9.06
CA PHE A 172 10.73 -2.41 8.52
C PHE A 172 10.59 -0.94 8.93
N GLU A 173 10.74 -0.61 10.21
CA GLU A 173 10.61 0.75 10.73
C GLU A 173 11.66 1.68 10.11
N ALA A 174 12.90 1.22 9.98
CA ALA A 174 13.99 1.95 9.33
C ALA A 174 13.72 2.20 7.84
N ALA A 175 13.28 1.17 7.11
CA ALA A 175 12.95 1.30 5.69
C ALA A 175 11.69 2.16 5.46
N ARG A 176 10.68 2.03 6.32
CA ARG A 176 9.42 2.78 6.22
C ARG A 176 9.56 4.25 6.62
N GLY A 177 10.50 4.56 7.53
CA GLY A 177 10.68 5.89 8.12
C GLY A 177 9.66 6.23 9.22
N HIS A 178 8.90 5.24 9.70
CA HIS A 178 7.86 5.40 10.72
C HIS A 178 7.81 4.17 11.61
N THR A 179 7.62 4.38 12.92
CA THR A 179 7.46 3.31 13.91
C THR A 179 6.08 2.66 13.81
N ILE A 180 5.98 1.34 13.88
CA ILE A 180 4.71 0.62 13.91
C ILE A 180 3.96 1.02 15.18
N GLU A 181 2.75 1.55 15.04
CA GLU A 181 1.94 2.02 16.18
C GLU A 181 1.07 0.89 16.75
N LEU A 182 0.52 0.05 15.87
CA LEU A 182 -0.41 -1.03 16.23
C LEU A 182 0.15 -2.39 15.82
N GLY A 183 0.19 -3.32 16.77
CA GLY A 183 0.72 -4.67 16.57
C GLY A 183 2.22 -4.81 16.79
N ARG A 184 2.95 -3.72 17.05
CA ARG A 184 4.40 -3.74 17.30
C ARG A 184 4.80 -4.65 18.47
N GLN A 185 4.14 -4.51 19.62
CA GLN A 185 4.43 -5.34 20.79
C GLN A 185 4.07 -6.81 20.55
N GLN A 186 3.03 -7.08 19.76
CA GLN A 186 2.69 -8.44 19.36
C GLN A 186 3.80 -9.04 18.50
N LEU A 187 4.33 -8.29 17.51
CA LEU A 187 5.46 -8.73 16.68
C LEU A 187 6.69 -9.03 17.55
N LEU A 188 7.07 -8.12 18.45
CA LEU A 188 8.23 -8.31 19.33
C LEU A 188 8.07 -9.46 20.33
N GLY A 189 6.83 -9.91 20.57
CA GLY A 189 6.52 -11.03 21.46
C GLY A 189 6.60 -12.42 20.83
N PHE A 190 6.80 -12.53 19.51
CA PHE A 190 7.06 -13.83 18.88
C PHE A 190 8.41 -14.40 19.39
N ARG A 191 8.50 -15.72 19.52
CA ARG A 191 9.69 -16.43 20.00
C ARG A 191 10.33 -17.22 18.88
#